data_AF-A0A0Q6FDX2-F1
#
_entry.id   AF-A0A0Q6FDX2-F1
#
_cell.length_a   1.000
_cell.length_b   1.000
_cell.length_c   1.000
_cell.angle_alpha   90.00
_cell.angle_beta   90.00
_cell.angle_gamma   90.00
#
_symmetry.space_group_name_H-M   'P 1'
#
loop_
_entity.id
_entity.type
_entity.pdbx_description
1 polymer ?
#
loop_
_entity_poly.entity_id
_entity_poly.type
_entity_poly.pdbx_seq_one_letter_code
_entity_poly.pdbx_strand_id
1 'polypeptide(L)'
;MVDSTADTVSPAARTNLVRLLRAAYPHPRFPDGPYERTADTIIDQVGESLWHRLALVQGLESLDAAAQHSRGTGFAELDDEQALALLRGIEDAQFFAFVRGVTVVTLYNDHEVWDLLGYEGESYSKGGYLHRGFDDLDWLPNPRVEEYDGPEQIVEVAPDDQLTTTGGTH
;
A
#
# COMPACT_ATOMS: atom_id res chain seq x y z
N MET A 1 -22.49 -28.84 12.79
CA MET A 1 -22.10 -27.90 13.86
C MET A 1 -20.59 -28.05 14.00
N VAL A 2 -19.85 -27.25 13.23
CA VAL A 2 -18.38 -27.23 13.29
C VAL A 2 -18.04 -25.80 13.65
N ASP A 3 -17.59 -25.62 14.88
CA ASP A 3 -17.15 -24.34 15.41
C ASP A 3 -15.73 -24.10 14.85
N SER A 4 -15.62 -23.33 13.76
CA SER A 4 -14.34 -23.07 13.10
C SER A 4 -13.74 -21.77 13.64
N THR A 5 -13.24 -21.83 14.87
CA THR A 5 -12.50 -20.72 15.49
C THR A 5 -11.12 -20.49 14.85
N ALA A 6 -10.66 -21.42 14.01
CA ALA A 6 -9.39 -21.34 13.27
C ALA A 6 -9.50 -20.57 11.93
N ASP A 7 -10.72 -20.26 11.46
CA ASP A 7 -10.96 -19.61 10.16
C ASP A 7 -11.15 -18.09 10.24
N THR A 8 -10.97 -17.49 11.41
CA THR A 8 -11.18 -16.04 11.64
C THR A 8 -9.90 -15.40 12.13
N VAL A 9 -9.59 -14.21 11.62
CA VAL A 9 -8.44 -13.43 12.12
C VAL A 9 -8.71 -13.05 13.57
N SER A 10 -7.89 -13.57 14.49
CA SER A 10 -8.06 -13.33 15.93
C SER A 10 -7.70 -11.88 16.30
N PRO A 11 -8.15 -11.37 17.46
CA PRO A 11 -7.74 -10.05 17.94
C PRO A 11 -6.22 -9.90 18.06
N ALA A 12 -5.52 -10.95 18.52
CA ALA A 12 -4.06 -10.96 18.61
C ALA A 12 -3.41 -10.91 17.22
N ALA A 13 -3.93 -11.66 16.25
CA ALA A 13 -3.47 -11.60 14.86
C ALA A 13 -3.69 -10.20 14.26
N ARG A 14 -4.83 -9.56 14.54
CA ARG A 14 -5.10 -8.17 14.13
C ARG A 14 -4.07 -7.21 14.75
N THR A 15 -3.75 -7.34 16.04
CA THR A 15 -2.72 -6.52 16.69
C THR A 15 -1.36 -6.69 16.03
N ASN A 16 -0.96 -7.94 15.73
CA ASN A 16 0.28 -8.23 15.00
C ASN A 16 0.27 -7.65 13.58
N LEU A 17 -0.87 -7.67 12.90
CA LEU A 17 -1.02 -7.05 11.58
C LEU A 17 -0.83 -5.54 11.67
N VAL A 18 -1.48 -4.84 12.61
CA VAL A 18 -1.28 -3.39 12.81
C VAL A 18 0.19 -3.08 13.11
N ARG A 19 0.85 -3.87 13.96
CA ARG A 19 2.29 -3.71 14.25
C ARG A 19 3.14 -3.88 13.00
N LEU A 20 2.83 -4.88 12.17
CA LEU A 20 3.52 -5.16 10.90
C LEU A 20 3.40 -3.96 9.98
N LEU A 21 2.18 -3.41 9.82
CA LEU A 21 1.94 -2.24 8.99
C LEU A 21 2.76 -1.03 9.45
N ARG A 22 2.79 -0.74 10.75
CA ARG A 22 3.61 0.37 11.30
C ARG A 22 5.10 0.18 11.07
N ALA A 23 5.61 -1.04 11.22
CA ALA A 23 7.02 -1.34 11.02
C ALA A 23 7.43 -1.30 9.53
N ALA A 24 6.56 -1.76 8.62
CA ALA A 24 6.81 -1.75 7.18
C ALA A 24 6.65 -0.37 6.54
N TYR A 25 5.78 0.48 7.10
CA TYR A 25 5.47 1.83 6.60
C TYR A 25 5.64 2.86 7.71
N PRO A 26 6.88 3.15 8.14
CA PRO A 26 7.11 3.97 9.33
C PRO A 26 6.85 5.46 9.03
N HIS A 27 5.69 5.96 9.45
CA HIS A 27 5.36 7.39 9.45
C HIS A 27 5.21 7.93 10.88
N PRO A 28 6.21 8.64 11.43
CA PRO A 28 6.18 9.12 12.82
C PRO A 28 5.02 10.04 13.17
N ARG A 29 4.48 10.77 12.18
CA ARG A 29 3.36 11.71 12.36
C ARG A 29 1.99 11.04 12.23
N PHE A 30 1.92 9.80 11.75
CA PHE A 30 0.64 9.14 11.51
C PHE A 30 0.13 8.51 12.81
N PRO A 31 -1.12 8.78 13.22
CA PRO A 31 -1.77 8.07 14.31
C PRO A 31 -2.04 6.62 13.91
N ASP A 32 -2.51 5.80 14.84
CA ASP A 32 -2.79 4.38 14.58
C ASP A 32 -4.02 4.16 13.69
N GLY A 33 -4.97 5.09 13.68
CA GLY A 33 -6.26 4.97 12.97
C GLY A 33 -6.15 4.53 11.51
N PRO A 34 -5.33 5.17 10.66
CA PRO A 34 -5.12 4.73 9.27
C PRO A 34 -4.55 3.32 9.13
N TYR A 35 -3.67 2.89 10.05
CA TYR A 35 -3.12 1.53 10.06
C TYR A 35 -4.16 0.51 10.51
N GLU A 36 -4.99 0.85 11.49
CA GLU A 36 -6.10 0.01 11.94
C GLU A 36 -7.13 -0.20 10.83
N ARG A 37 -7.55 0.86 10.14
CA ARG A 37 -8.48 0.75 8.99
C ARG A 37 -7.87 -0.03 7.82
N THR A 38 -6.57 0.12 7.59
CA THR A 38 -5.85 -0.71 6.61
C THR A 38 -5.84 -2.19 7.01
N ALA A 39 -5.58 -2.50 8.28
CA ALA A 39 -5.65 -3.86 8.79
C ALA A 39 -7.07 -4.44 8.62
N ASP A 40 -8.11 -3.67 8.91
CA ASP A 40 -9.50 -4.09 8.73
C ASP A 40 -9.80 -4.38 7.25
N THR A 41 -9.33 -3.54 6.33
CA THR A 41 -9.48 -3.77 4.88
C THR A 41 -8.79 -5.05 4.42
N ILE A 42 -7.58 -5.34 4.93
CA ILE A 42 -6.87 -6.59 4.65
C ILE A 42 -7.67 -7.79 5.16
N ILE A 43 -8.20 -7.71 6.38
CA ILE A 43 -9.02 -8.77 7.00
C ILE A 43 -10.28 -9.03 6.19
N ASP A 44 -10.95 -7.97 5.72
CA ASP A 44 -12.15 -8.08 4.86
C ASP A 44 -11.80 -8.75 3.52
N GLN A 45 -10.71 -8.34 2.87
CA GLN A 45 -10.31 -8.91 1.57
C GLN A 45 -9.92 -10.39 1.64
N VAL A 46 -9.28 -10.84 2.72
CA VAL A 46 -9.04 -12.29 2.90
C VAL A 46 -10.31 -13.06 3.25
N GLY A 47 -11.39 -12.37 3.63
CA GLY A 47 -12.73 -12.93 3.76
C GLY A 47 -13.22 -13.62 2.47
N GLU A 48 -12.84 -13.08 1.32
CA GLU A 48 -13.24 -13.55 -0.01
C GLU A 48 -12.44 -14.78 -0.49
N SER A 49 -11.34 -15.14 0.19
CA SER A 49 -10.43 -16.20 -0.26
C SER A 49 -9.84 -17.00 0.89
N LEU A 50 -10.23 -18.28 0.99
CA LEU A 50 -9.70 -19.21 2.00
C LEU A 50 -8.17 -19.31 1.94
N TRP A 51 -7.58 -19.33 0.74
CA TRP A 51 -6.12 -19.38 0.57
C TRP A 51 -5.44 -18.15 1.19
N HIS A 52 -5.88 -16.94 0.84
CA HIS A 52 -5.29 -15.72 1.39
C HIS A 52 -5.49 -15.62 2.90
N ARG A 53 -6.64 -16.10 3.40
CA ARG A 53 -6.91 -16.12 4.83
C ARG A 53 -5.96 -17.02 5.59
N LEU A 54 -5.78 -18.26 5.14
CA LEU A 54 -4.84 -19.18 5.74
C LEU A 54 -3.41 -18.66 5.64
N ALA A 55 -3.01 -18.12 4.49
CA ALA A 55 -1.68 -17.52 4.31
C ALA A 55 -1.43 -16.36 5.28
N LEU A 56 -2.42 -15.48 5.49
CA LEU A 56 -2.32 -14.37 6.43
C LEU A 56 -2.20 -14.87 7.88
N VAL A 57 -3.11 -15.76 8.32
CA VAL A 57 -3.12 -16.28 9.69
C VAL A 57 -1.80 -16.99 10.00
N GLN A 58 -1.38 -17.91 9.14
CA GLN A 58 -0.13 -18.67 9.32
C GLN A 58 1.11 -17.77 9.26
N GLY A 59 1.10 -16.75 8.38
CA GLY A 59 2.17 -15.76 8.30
C GLY A 59 2.32 -14.95 9.58
N LEU A 60 1.21 -14.46 10.14
CA LEU A 60 1.19 -13.70 11.39
C LEU A 60 1.58 -14.56 12.60
N GLU A 61 1.12 -15.81 12.67
CA GLU A 61 1.53 -16.78 13.70
C GLU A 61 3.02 -17.07 13.63
N SER A 62 3.56 -17.29 12.41
CA SER A 62 4.98 -17.53 12.20
C SER A 62 5.84 -16.33 12.60
N LEU A 63 5.36 -15.11 12.31
CA LEU A 63 6.04 -13.87 12.69
C LEU A 63 6.05 -13.69 14.22
N ASP A 64 4.94 -13.96 14.89
CA ASP A 64 4.85 -13.91 16.35
C ASP A 64 5.76 -14.95 17.02
N ALA A 65 5.75 -16.18 16.52
CA ALA A 65 6.63 -17.24 16.99
C ALA A 65 8.12 -16.90 16.78
N ALA A 66 8.48 -16.27 15.65
CA ALA A 66 9.84 -15.82 15.38
C ALA A 66 10.28 -14.72 16.35
N ALA A 67 9.38 -13.79 16.70
CA ALA A 67 9.62 -12.78 17.73
C ALA A 67 9.83 -13.42 19.10
N GLN A 68 8.95 -14.34 19.51
CA GLN A 68 9.06 -15.04 20.79
C GLN A 68 10.37 -15.83 20.88
N HIS A 69 10.76 -16.52 19.81
CA HIS A 69 11.97 -17.33 19.77
C HIS A 69 13.25 -16.47 19.83
N SER A 70 13.31 -15.37 19.06
CA SER A 70 14.53 -14.58 18.91
C SER A 70 14.66 -13.44 19.93
N ARG A 71 13.54 -12.96 20.49
CA ARG A 71 13.49 -11.76 21.36
C ARG A 71 12.81 -12.01 22.71
N GLY A 72 12.12 -13.13 22.89
CA GLY A 72 11.45 -13.47 24.15
C GLY A 72 10.12 -12.76 24.40
N THR A 73 9.58 -12.05 23.41
CA THR A 73 8.25 -11.41 23.47
C THR A 73 7.50 -11.56 22.13
N GLY A 74 6.19 -11.29 22.13
CA GLY A 74 5.35 -11.29 20.94
C GLY A 74 5.73 -10.20 19.94
N PHE A 75 5.37 -10.37 18.67
CA PHE A 75 5.74 -9.45 17.61
C PHE A 75 5.18 -8.05 17.83
N ALA A 76 3.95 -7.94 18.33
CA ALA A 76 3.31 -6.67 18.69
C ALA A 76 4.09 -5.81 19.70
N GLU A 77 4.93 -6.42 20.54
CA GLU A 77 5.67 -5.75 21.61
C GLU A 77 7.08 -5.31 21.20
N LEU A 78 7.54 -5.70 20.01
CA LEU A 78 8.86 -5.33 19.50
C LEU A 78 8.94 -3.83 19.22
N ASP A 79 10.10 -3.25 19.46
CA ASP A 79 10.43 -1.90 18.96
C ASP A 79 10.58 -1.89 17.43
N ASP A 80 10.64 -0.69 16.83
CA ASP A 80 10.62 -0.53 15.37
C ASP A 80 11.82 -1.18 14.67
N GLU A 81 13.00 -1.14 15.28
CA GLU A 81 14.20 -1.75 14.71
C GLU A 81 14.10 -3.28 14.74
N GLN A 82 13.62 -3.83 15.85
CA GLN A 82 13.41 -5.26 16.04
C GLN A 82 12.34 -5.82 15.10
N ALA A 83 11.21 -5.14 15.00
CA ALA A 83 10.12 -5.52 14.09
C ALA A 83 10.60 -5.47 12.63
N LEU A 84 11.25 -4.39 12.22
CA LEU A 84 11.79 -4.24 10.86
C LEU A 84 12.80 -5.35 10.52
N ALA A 85 13.67 -5.72 11.46
CA ALA A 85 14.64 -6.79 11.25
C ALA A 85 13.98 -8.15 10.97
N LEU A 86 12.88 -8.47 11.66
CA LEU A 86 12.11 -9.68 11.38
C LEU A 86 11.36 -9.59 10.04
N LEU A 87 10.77 -8.43 9.73
CA LEU A 87 10.06 -8.21 8.48
C LEU A 87 10.98 -8.38 7.26
N ARG A 88 12.23 -7.92 7.33
CA ARG A 88 13.23 -8.17 6.27
C ARG A 88 13.48 -9.66 6.04
N GLY A 89 13.38 -10.49 7.07
CA GLY A 89 13.52 -11.94 6.94
C GLY A 89 12.35 -12.62 6.21
N ILE A 90 11.21 -11.94 6.07
CA ILE A 90 9.99 -12.46 5.45
C ILE A 90 9.55 -11.63 4.22
N GLU A 91 10.41 -10.75 3.70
CA GLU A 91 10.01 -9.79 2.65
C GLU A 91 9.56 -10.46 1.34
N ASP A 92 10.08 -11.65 1.06
CA ASP A 92 9.71 -12.48 -0.10
C ASP A 92 8.52 -13.42 0.18
N ALA A 93 7.98 -13.43 1.40
CA ALA A 93 6.86 -14.29 1.75
C ALA A 93 5.58 -13.84 1.03
N GLN A 94 4.84 -14.80 0.47
CA GLN A 94 3.63 -14.51 -0.31
C GLN A 94 2.58 -13.70 0.48
N PHE A 95 2.39 -14.01 1.77
CA PHE A 95 1.45 -13.26 2.61
C PHE A 95 1.90 -11.81 2.82
N PHE A 96 3.21 -11.57 2.95
CA PHE A 96 3.77 -10.24 3.10
C PHE A 96 3.60 -9.43 1.81
N ALA A 97 3.83 -10.05 0.65
CA ALA A 97 3.57 -9.42 -0.64
C ALA A 97 2.09 -9.01 -0.82
N PHE A 98 1.16 -9.86 -0.40
CA PHE A 98 -0.28 -9.54 -0.39
C PHE A 98 -0.59 -8.36 0.54
N VAL A 99 -0.15 -8.41 1.80
CA VAL A 99 -0.32 -7.31 2.77
C VAL A 99 0.25 -6.01 2.21
N ARG A 100 1.44 -6.05 1.59
CA ARG A 100 2.09 -4.89 0.98
C ARG A 100 1.23 -4.29 -0.13
N GLY A 101 0.71 -5.14 -1.03
CA GLY A 101 -0.10 -4.72 -2.16
C GLY A 101 -1.37 -3.99 -1.74
N VAL A 102 -2.07 -4.50 -0.71
CA VAL A 102 -3.26 -3.84 -0.15
C VAL A 102 -2.87 -2.54 0.55
N THR A 103 -1.84 -2.58 1.41
CA THR A 103 -1.44 -1.46 2.25
C THR A 103 -1.10 -0.19 1.46
N VAL A 104 -0.34 -0.30 0.37
CA VAL A 104 0.03 0.87 -0.45
C VAL A 104 -1.22 1.56 -0.99
N VAL A 105 -2.24 0.80 -1.38
CA VAL A 105 -3.48 1.37 -1.90
C VAL A 105 -4.32 1.95 -0.76
N THR A 106 -4.51 1.20 0.32
CA THR A 106 -5.46 1.60 1.39
C THR A 106 -4.91 2.71 2.27
N LEU A 107 -3.66 2.61 2.72
CA LEU A 107 -3.07 3.56 3.67
C LEU A 107 -2.95 4.96 3.04
N TYR A 108 -2.51 5.04 1.78
CA TYR A 108 -2.34 6.33 1.10
C TYR A 108 -3.61 6.84 0.41
N ASN A 109 -4.67 6.04 0.37
CA ASN A 109 -6.02 6.47 -0.01
C ASN A 109 -6.91 6.78 1.20
N ASP A 110 -6.33 6.85 2.39
CA ASP A 110 -7.02 7.22 3.60
C ASP A 110 -7.10 8.76 3.74
N HIS A 111 -8.29 9.30 3.98
CA HIS A 111 -8.50 10.75 4.03
C HIS A 111 -7.77 11.42 5.21
N GLU A 112 -7.60 10.74 6.33
CA GLU A 112 -6.80 11.26 7.46
C GLU A 112 -5.32 11.33 7.06
N VAL A 113 -4.84 10.35 6.28
CA VAL A 113 -3.49 10.37 5.71
C VAL A 113 -3.32 11.51 4.69
N TRP A 114 -4.35 11.81 3.89
CA TRP A 114 -4.33 12.96 2.99
C TRP A 114 -4.13 14.27 3.74
N ASP A 115 -4.91 14.49 4.81
CA ASP A 115 -4.79 15.68 5.66
C ASP A 115 -3.38 15.78 6.29
N LEU A 116 -2.82 14.66 6.75
CA LEU A 116 -1.47 14.61 7.33
C LEU A 116 -0.35 14.89 6.32
N LEU A 117 -0.56 14.54 5.05
CA LEU A 117 0.38 14.78 3.95
C LEU A 117 0.16 16.14 3.26
N GLY A 118 -0.94 16.83 3.55
CA GLY A 118 -1.34 18.05 2.85
C GLY A 118 -1.85 17.79 1.44
N TYR A 119 -2.31 16.57 1.15
CA TYR A 119 -2.94 16.24 -0.12
C TYR A 119 -4.40 16.71 -0.12
N GLU A 120 -4.77 17.55 -1.09
CA GLU A 120 -6.09 18.18 -1.15
C GLU A 120 -7.22 17.28 -1.71
N GLY A 121 -6.95 15.99 -1.91
CA GLY A 121 -7.89 15.00 -2.46
C GLY A 121 -7.95 14.96 -3.98
N GLU A 122 -8.84 14.12 -4.54
CA GLU A 122 -8.93 14.01 -5.99
C GLU A 122 -9.45 15.29 -6.67
N SER A 123 -8.84 15.66 -7.81
CA SER A 123 -9.28 16.80 -8.60
C SER A 123 -10.51 16.48 -9.46
N TYR A 124 -10.78 15.20 -9.73
CA TYR A 124 -11.86 14.77 -10.62
C TYR A 124 -13.23 15.26 -10.13
N SER A 125 -13.53 15.06 -8.85
CA SER A 125 -14.79 15.54 -8.23
C SER A 125 -14.88 17.08 -8.16
N LYS A 126 -13.79 17.77 -8.49
CA LYS A 126 -13.65 19.23 -8.48
C LYS A 126 -13.52 19.84 -9.89
N GLY A 127 -13.81 19.07 -10.95
CA GLY A 127 -13.76 19.55 -12.34
C GLY A 127 -12.38 19.43 -13.00
N GLY A 128 -11.47 18.64 -12.44
CA GLY A 128 -10.13 18.41 -12.94
C GLY A 128 -9.12 19.48 -12.52
N TYR A 129 -7.92 19.41 -13.11
CA TYR A 129 -6.80 20.28 -12.73
C TYR A 129 -6.78 21.64 -13.44
N LEU A 130 -7.74 21.90 -14.35
CA LEU A 130 -7.77 23.09 -15.21
C LEU A 130 -7.67 24.43 -14.44
N HIS A 131 -8.10 24.46 -13.18
CA HIS A 131 -8.04 25.64 -12.30
C HIS A 131 -7.42 25.34 -10.93
N ARG A 132 -6.57 24.31 -10.83
CA ARG A 132 -5.98 23.81 -9.56
C ARG A 132 -4.45 23.74 -9.60
N GLY A 133 -3.82 24.62 -10.37
CA GLY A 133 -2.38 24.87 -10.34
C GLY A 133 -1.49 23.81 -10.99
N PHE A 134 -2.02 22.97 -11.88
CA PHE A 134 -1.17 22.09 -12.71
C PHE A 134 -0.19 22.89 -13.58
N ASP A 135 -0.60 24.08 -14.03
CA ASP A 135 0.22 24.99 -14.81
C ASP A 135 1.02 26.00 -13.95
N ASP A 136 0.89 25.97 -12.61
CA ASP A 136 1.58 26.87 -11.67
C ASP A 136 3.00 26.34 -11.36
N LEU A 137 3.79 26.08 -12.40
CA LEU A 137 5.11 25.46 -12.28
C LEU A 137 6.19 26.49 -11.91
N ASP A 138 6.57 26.57 -10.63
CA ASP A 138 7.70 27.42 -10.17
C ASP A 138 9.02 27.11 -10.89
N TRP A 139 9.22 25.84 -11.26
CA TRP A 139 10.45 25.34 -11.88
C TRP A 139 10.46 25.46 -13.41
N LEU A 140 9.30 25.73 -14.03
CA LEU A 140 9.16 25.96 -15.46
C LEU A 140 8.24 27.16 -15.71
N PRO A 141 8.72 28.39 -15.42
CA PRO A 141 7.88 29.60 -15.43
C PRO A 141 7.41 30.00 -16.83
N ASN A 142 8.02 29.47 -17.88
CA ASN A 142 7.60 29.66 -19.27
C ASN A 142 7.42 28.30 -19.94
N PRO A 143 6.35 27.54 -19.60
CA PRO A 143 6.12 26.25 -20.23
C PRO A 143 5.81 26.48 -21.72
N ARG A 144 6.38 25.63 -22.58
CA ARG A 144 6.07 25.67 -24.02
C ARG A 144 4.65 25.13 -24.22
N VAL A 145 3.82 25.87 -24.94
CA VAL A 145 2.43 25.49 -25.28
C VAL A 145 2.30 24.80 -26.64
N GLU A 146 3.41 24.70 -27.36
CA GLU A 146 3.54 23.99 -28.64
C GLU A 146 4.37 22.71 -28.45
N GLU A 147 4.21 21.77 -29.39
CA GLU A 147 4.97 20.51 -29.42
C GLU A 147 6.47 20.78 -29.70
N TYR A 148 7.36 19.86 -29.31
CA TYR A 148 8.80 20.00 -29.60
C TYR A 148 9.08 19.83 -31.10
N ASP A 149 9.62 20.85 -31.75
CA ASP A 149 9.99 20.84 -33.18
C ASP A 149 11.52 20.95 -33.40
N GLY A 150 12.31 20.83 -32.34
CA GLY A 150 13.76 20.93 -32.38
C GLY A 150 14.46 19.70 -33.02
N PRO A 151 15.78 19.76 -33.20
CA PRO A 151 16.54 18.71 -33.88
C PRO A 151 16.62 17.40 -33.09
N GLU A 152 16.36 17.42 -31.78
CA GLU A 152 16.35 16.22 -30.94
C GLU A 152 14.99 15.51 -31.05
N GLN A 153 14.95 14.44 -31.83
CA GLN A 153 13.74 13.63 -31.91
C GLN A 153 13.52 12.91 -30.58
N ILE A 154 12.29 13.01 -30.05
CA ILE A 154 11.87 12.19 -28.91
C ILE A 154 11.88 10.74 -29.41
N VAL A 155 12.88 9.97 -28.98
CA VAL A 155 13.00 8.56 -29.31
C VAL A 155 12.06 7.77 -28.41
N GLU A 156 11.20 6.95 -29.00
CA GLU A 156 10.36 6.01 -28.28
C GLU A 156 11.24 5.05 -27.47
N VAL A 157 11.17 5.13 -26.14
CA VAL A 157 12.01 4.31 -25.23
C VAL A 157 11.44 2.91 -25.04
N ALA A 158 10.18 2.67 -25.45
CA ALA A 158 9.49 1.39 -25.33
C ALA A 158 8.96 0.94 -26.70
N PRO A 159 9.76 0.22 -27.51
CA PRO A 159 9.37 -0.18 -28.87
C PRO A 159 8.15 -1.13 -28.96
N ASP A 160 7.69 -1.67 -27.83
CA ASP A 160 6.61 -2.65 -27.76
C ASP A 160 5.21 -2.04 -27.56
N ASP A 161 5.08 -0.71 -27.42
CA ASP A 161 3.78 -0.02 -27.25
C ASP A 161 3.20 0.48 -28.58
N GLN A 162 3.15 -0.40 -29.58
CA GLN A 162 2.51 -0.10 -30.86
C GLN A 162 0.99 -0.10 -30.67
N LEU A 163 0.39 1.09 -30.55
CA LEU A 163 -1.06 1.28 -30.60
C LEU A 163 -1.62 0.61 -31.86
N THR A 164 -2.24 -0.56 -31.72
CA THR A 164 -2.88 -1.24 -32.84
C THR A 164 -4.00 -0.37 -33.38
N THR A 165 -3.75 0.32 -34.49
CA THR A 165 -4.75 1.09 -35.22
C THR A 165 -5.68 0.11 -35.94
N THR A 166 -6.58 -0.53 -35.19
CA THR A 166 -7.69 -1.26 -35.82
C THR A 166 -8.73 -0.21 -36.17
N GLY A 167 -8.69 0.26 -37.42
CA GLY A 167 -9.71 1.13 -37.99
C GLY A 167 -11.08 0.45 -37.92
N GLY A 168 -11.87 0.84 -36.92
CA GLY A 168 -13.29 0.54 -36.84
C GLY A 168 -14.06 1.60 -37.63
N THR A 169 -14.59 1.22 -38.78
CA THR A 169 -15.65 1.99 -39.44
C THR A 169 -16.93 1.83 -38.63
N HIS A 170 -17.44 2.92 -38.06
CA HIS A 170 -18.85 3.10 -37.73
C HIS A 170 -19.23 4.57 -37.86
#